data_AF-A0A7Z8L5J4-F1
#
_entry.id   AF-A0A7Z8L5J4-F1
#
_cell.length_a   1.000
_cell.length_b   1.000
_cell.length_c   1.000
_cell.angle_alpha   90.00
_cell.angle_beta   90.00
_cell.angle_gamma   90.00
#
_symmetry.space_group_name_H-M   'P 1'
#
loop_
_entity.id
_entity.type
_entity.pdbx_description
1 polymer ?
#
loop_
_entity_poly.entity_id
_entity_poly.type
_entity_poly.pdbx_seq_one_letter_code
_entity_poly.pdbx_strand_id
1 'polypeptide(L)'
;MLVALAALPLVLVIVLMTKPRPWSAHAALGLGAGTMYLLQLTVFAADGAAVHAALIAGAIAALTPLTIVAGAIILFKVMASGGALDTMRA
;
A
#
# COMPACT_ATOMS: atom_id res chain seq x y z
N MET A 1 -13.25 -19.13 14.37
CA MET A 1 -13.83 -19.03 13.01
C MET A 1 -13.61 -17.65 12.38
N LEU A 2 -13.98 -16.53 13.04
CA LEU A 2 -13.82 -15.17 12.48
C LEU A 2 -12.36 -14.76 12.17
N VAL A 3 -11.39 -15.19 12.98
CA VAL A 3 -9.95 -14.88 12.76
C VAL A 3 -9.43 -15.46 11.44
N ALA A 4 -9.91 -16.65 11.05
CA ALA A 4 -9.51 -17.27 9.78
C ALA A 4 -9.99 -16.44 8.57
N LEU A 5 -11.17 -15.82 8.68
CA LEU A 5 -11.72 -14.98 7.62
C LEU A 5 -11.05 -13.60 7.59
N ALA A 6 -10.65 -13.05 8.74
CA ALA A 6 -9.87 -11.82 8.82
C ALA A 6 -8.44 -11.99 8.25
N ALA A 7 -7.88 -13.20 8.33
CA ALA A 7 -6.57 -13.52 7.75
C ALA A 7 -6.61 -13.69 6.22
N LEU A 8 -7.79 -13.87 5.61
CA LEU A 8 -7.95 -14.13 4.19
C LEU A 8 -7.30 -13.08 3.27
N PRO A 9 -7.53 -11.76 3.43
CA PRO A 9 -6.87 -10.76 2.60
C PRO A 9 -5.34 -10.77 2.75
N LEU A 10 -4.82 -11.09 3.93
CA LEU A 10 -3.37 -11.20 4.16
C LEU A 10 -2.78 -12.40 3.42
N VAL A 11 -3.39 -13.58 3.60
CA VAL A 11 -2.95 -14.82 2.92
C VAL A 11 -3.05 -14.64 1.41
N LEU A 12 -4.11 -14.00 0.92
CA LEU A 12 -4.30 -13.70 -0.50
C LEU A 12 -3.12 -12.89 -1.05
N VAL A 13 -2.75 -11.78 -0.39
CA VAL A 13 -1.63 -10.93 -0.84
C VAL A 13 -0.32 -11.70 -0.82
N ILE A 14 -0.04 -12.46 0.26
CA ILE A 14 1.18 -13.27 0.37
C ILE A 14 1.28 -14.25 -0.80
N VAL A 15 0.21 -14.98 -1.10
CA VAL A 15 0.19 -15.97 -2.19
C VAL A 15 0.36 -15.30 -3.56
N LEU A 16 -0.32 -14.17 -3.78
CA LEU A 16 -0.20 -13.43 -5.05
C LEU A 16 1.20 -12.87 -5.29
N MET A 17 1.93 -12.52 -4.22
CA MET A 17 3.27 -11.95 -4.29
C MET A 17 4.40 -13.00 -4.25
N THR A 18 4.16 -14.21 -3.73
CA THR A 18 5.20 -15.24 -3.58
C THR A 18 5.21 -16.30 -4.68
N LYS A 19 4.19 -16.34 -5.55
CA LYS A 19 4.11 -17.28 -6.68
C LYS A 19 5.23 -17.06 -7.72
N PRO A 20 5.58 -18.06 -8.55
CA PRO A 20 6.69 -17.99 -9.52
C PRO A 20 6.62 -16.84 -10.53
N ARG A 21 5.42 -16.32 -10.79
CA ARG A 21 5.18 -15.10 -11.58
C ARG A 21 4.43 -14.11 -10.69
N PRO A 22 5.15 -13.39 -9.81
CA PRO A 22 4.51 -12.58 -8.78
C PRO A 22 3.74 -11.45 -9.44
N TRP A 23 2.59 -11.12 -8.86
CA TRP A 23 1.85 -9.94 -9.27
C TRP A 23 2.59 -8.67 -8.84
N SER A 24 2.40 -7.59 -9.59
CA SER A 24 2.89 -6.29 -9.17
C SER A 24 2.23 -5.89 -7.85
N ALA A 25 2.98 -5.23 -6.97
CA ALA A 25 2.50 -4.91 -5.63
C ALA A 25 1.21 -4.06 -5.65
N HIS A 26 1.13 -3.09 -6.56
CA HIS A 26 -0.05 -2.24 -6.76
C HIS A 26 -1.32 -3.06 -7.07
N ALA A 27 -1.20 -4.13 -7.87
CA ALA A 27 -2.34 -4.99 -8.20
C ALA A 27 -2.71 -5.93 -7.04
N ALA A 28 -1.72 -6.57 -6.41
CA ALA A 28 -1.95 -7.51 -5.31
C ALA A 28 -2.53 -6.81 -4.06
N LEU A 29 -1.97 -5.66 -3.68
CA LEU A 29 -2.47 -4.86 -2.55
C LEU A 29 -3.87 -4.30 -2.84
N GLY A 30 -4.14 -3.88 -4.08
CA GLY A 30 -5.47 -3.44 -4.50
C GLY A 30 -6.52 -4.55 -4.32
N LEU A 31 -6.21 -5.79 -4.73
CA LEU A 31 -7.09 -6.93 -4.48
C LEU A 31 -7.25 -7.23 -2.99
N GLY A 32 -6.18 -7.15 -2.20
CA GLY A 32 -6.24 -7.34 -0.75
C GLY A 32 -7.17 -6.34 -0.07
N ALA A 33 -7.03 -5.05 -0.40
CA ALA A 33 -7.88 -3.98 0.11
C ALA A 33 -9.34 -4.14 -0.32
N GLY A 34 -9.58 -4.46 -1.60
CA GLY A 34 -10.94 -4.71 -2.11
C GLY A 34 -11.60 -5.91 -1.43
N THR A 35 -10.85 -6.99 -1.20
CA THR A 35 -11.35 -8.17 -0.49
C THR A 35 -11.71 -7.83 0.96
N MET A 36 -10.84 -7.10 1.66
CA MET A 36 -11.12 -6.66 3.05
C MET A 36 -12.36 -5.75 3.10
N TYR A 37 -12.48 -4.82 2.17
CA TYR A 37 -13.64 -3.93 2.06
C TYR A 37 -14.95 -4.71 1.87
N LEU A 38 -14.97 -5.70 0.97
CA LEU A 38 -16.13 -6.56 0.77
C LEU A 38 -16.47 -7.38 2.01
N LEU A 39 -15.47 -7.93 2.70
CA LEU A 39 -15.68 -8.68 3.94
C LEU A 39 -16.29 -7.79 5.03
N GLN A 40 -15.82 -6.55 5.14
CA GLN A 40 -16.31 -5.60 6.15
C GLN A 40 -17.79 -5.27 5.98
N LEU A 41 -18.25 -5.12 4.73
CA LEU A 41 -19.64 -4.81 4.41
C LEU A 41 -20.56 -6.04 4.45
N THR A 42 -20.08 -7.20 3.99
CA THR A 42 -20.95 -8.38 3.81
C THR A 42 -20.95 -9.32 5.00
N VAL A 43 -19.79 -9.58 5.62
CA VAL A 43 -19.65 -10.59 6.68
C VAL A 43 -19.64 -9.95 8.06
N PHE A 44 -18.92 -8.85 8.21
CA PHE A 44 -18.87 -8.13 9.49
C PHE A 44 -20.02 -7.15 9.69
N ALA A 45 -20.85 -6.94 8.65
CA ALA A 45 -22.00 -6.03 8.66
C ALA A 45 -21.67 -4.66 9.28
N ALA A 46 -20.46 -4.16 9.00
CA ALA A 46 -20.01 -2.88 9.51
C ALA A 46 -20.80 -1.73 8.85
N ASP A 47 -20.96 -0.63 9.57
CA ASP A 47 -21.57 0.57 9.02
C ASP A 47 -20.81 1.04 7.78
N GLY A 48 -21.52 1.12 6.64
CA GLY A 48 -20.91 1.45 5.36
C GLY A 48 -20.24 2.83 5.38
N ALA A 49 -20.85 3.81 6.05
CA ALA A 49 -20.26 5.14 6.19
C ALA A 49 -18.90 5.08 6.91
N ALA A 50 -18.82 4.32 8.01
CA ALA A 50 -17.57 4.09 8.73
C ALA A 50 -16.51 3.37 7.87
N VAL A 51 -16.89 2.37 7.08
CA VAL A 51 -15.95 1.65 6.19
C VAL A 51 -15.40 2.56 5.10
N HIS A 52 -16.23 3.38 4.46
CA HIS A 52 -15.78 4.36 3.47
C HIS A 52 -14.87 5.43 4.08
N ALA A 53 -15.22 5.93 5.27
CA ALA A 53 -14.39 6.89 6.00
C ALA A 53 -13.01 6.31 6.32
N ALA A 54 -12.96 5.06 6.78
CA ALA A 54 -11.70 4.37 7.06
C ALA A 54 -10.85 4.17 5.78
N LEU A 55 -11.49 3.84 4.65
CA LEU A 55 -10.80 3.70 3.36
C LEU A 55 -10.15 5.02 2.93
N ILE A 56 -10.90 6.13 2.97
CA ILE A 56 -10.39 7.46 2.61
C ILE A 56 -9.29 7.90 3.57
N ALA A 57 -9.48 7.70 4.88
CA ALA A 57 -8.49 8.03 5.90
C ALA A 57 -7.18 7.25 5.67
N GLY A 58 -7.27 5.95 5.36
CA GLY A 58 -6.12 5.13 5.02
C GLY A 58 -5.40 5.58 3.75
N ALA A 59 -6.15 5.95 2.70
CA ALA A 59 -5.57 6.46 1.47
C ALA A 59 -4.82 7.79 1.69
N ILE A 60 -5.38 8.70 2.48
CA ILE A 60 -4.72 9.97 2.85
C ILE A 60 -3.47 9.69 3.70
N ALA A 61 -3.55 8.77 4.68
CA ALA A 61 -2.42 8.40 5.53
C ALA A 61 -1.25 7.81 4.72
N ALA A 62 -1.54 7.07 3.64
CA ALA A 62 -0.51 6.50 2.77
C ALA A 62 0.23 7.56 1.94
N LEU A 63 -0.33 8.76 1.74
CA LEU A 63 0.34 9.84 0.99
C LEU A 63 1.56 10.39 1.73
N THR A 64 1.58 10.36 3.07
CA THR A 64 2.71 10.87 3.84
C THR A 64 4.02 10.12 3.53
N PRO A 65 4.13 8.79 3.68
CA PRO A 65 5.34 8.09 3.31
C PRO A 65 5.62 8.16 1.79
N LEU A 66 4.59 8.19 0.95
CA LEU A 66 4.76 8.30 -0.51
C LEU A 66 5.41 9.61 -0.92
N THR A 67 4.97 10.73 -0.35
CA THR A 67 5.52 12.06 -0.63
C THR A 67 6.92 12.23 -0.07
N ILE A 68 7.23 11.64 1.10
CA ILE A 68 8.59 11.59 1.64
C ILE A 68 9.55 10.90 0.66
N VAL A 69 9.18 9.71 0.17
CA VAL A 69 10.00 8.95 -0.78
C VAL A 69 10.14 9.68 -2.12
N ALA A 70 9.04 10.24 -2.64
CA ALA A 70 9.06 11.00 -3.88
C ALA A 70 9.97 12.24 -3.78
N GLY A 71 9.88 12.99 -2.68
CA GLY A 71 10.73 14.14 -2.41
C GLY A 71 12.21 13.78 -2.35
N ALA A 72 12.55 12.67 -1.68
CA ALA A 72 13.91 12.17 -1.63
C ALA A 72 14.45 11.80 -3.02
N ILE A 73 13.67 11.06 -3.82
CA ILE A 73 14.07 10.67 -5.18
C ILE A 73 14.37 11.90 -6.05
N ILE A 74 13.50 12.92 -6.01
CA ILE A 74 13.68 14.15 -6.79
C ILE A 74 14.95 14.89 -6.36
N LEU A 75 15.15 15.07 -5.06
CA LEU A 75 16.33 15.75 -4.52
C LEU A 75 17.62 15.04 -4.96
N PHE A 76 17.70 13.72 -4.77
CA PHE A 76 18.87 12.94 -5.19
C PHE A 76 19.11 13.01 -6.70
N LYS A 77 18.05 12.99 -7.51
CA LYS A 77 18.18 13.10 -8.98
C LYS A 77 18.73 14.47 -9.40
N VAL A 78 18.27 15.56 -8.77
CA VAL A 78 18.79 16.91 -9.02
C VAL A 78 20.26 17.01 -8.59
N MET A 79 20.60 16.56 -7.37
CA MET A 79 21.98 16.59 -6.88
C MET A 79 22.93 15.74 -7.74
N ALA A 80 22.46 14.61 -8.27
CA ALA A 80 23.23 13.78 -9.20
C ALA A 80 23.50 14.52 -10.52
N SER A 81 22.49 15.18 -11.09
CA SER A 81 22.65 15.93 -12.34
C SER A 81 23.49 17.21 -12.19
N GLY A 82 23.52 17.80 -11.00
CA GLY A 82 24.24 19.04 -10.69
C GLY A 82 25.65 18.86 -10.13
N GLY A 83 26.17 17.63 -10.03
CA GLY A 83 27.50 17.33 -9.48
C GLY A 83 27.63 17.49 -7.96
N ALA A 84 26.59 17.95 -7.27
CA ALA A 84 26.59 18.12 -5.82
C ALA A 84 26.82 16.80 -5.07
N LEU A 85 26.36 15.67 -5.62
CA LEU A 85 26.66 14.36 -5.06
C LEU A 85 28.15 14.01 -5.10
N ASP A 86 28.88 14.47 -6.11
CA ASP A 86 30.30 14.18 -6.25
C ASP A 86 31.14 15.06 -5.31
N THR A 87 30.72 16.32 -5.11
CA THR A 87 31.30 17.19 -4.07
C THR A 87 31.12 16.62 -2.66
N MET A 88 30.00 15.95 -2.38
CA MET A 88 29.75 15.31 -1.08
C MET A 88 30.47 13.97 -0.89
N ARG A 89 30.97 13.36 -1.98
CA ARG A 89 31.72 12.09 -1.94
C ARG A 89 33.22 12.30 -1.74
N ALA A 90 33.73 13.50 -2.02
CA ALA A 90 35.09 13.93 -1.76
C ALA A 90 35.30 14.27 -0.28
#